data_AF-A0A258VUC9-F1
#
_entry.id   AF-A0A258VUC9-F1
#
_cell.length_a   1.000
_cell.length_b   1.000
_cell.length_c   1.000
_cell.angle_alpha   90.00
_cell.angle_beta   90.00
_cell.angle_gamma   90.00
#
_symmetry.space_group_name_H-M   'P 1'
#
loop_
_entity.id
_entity.type
_entity.pdbx_description
1 polymer ?
#
loop_
_entity_poly.entity_id
_entity_poly.type
_entity_poly.pdbx_seq_one_letter_code
_entity_poly.pdbx_strand_id
1 'polypeptide(L)'
;MAINIPKIENPKDFFLFHDGLNNISFDLDFCITKKYRCRAKCHMCYIQNDWVDDENFYKFVPNSVPSGTHLKKLFEIFDHYDVVSTIDDLKYLKDNHPVLFDFYREYGEKFSISSMTDNALFRHVEIIENDVKAKDITEISFSERFLNRVPIDRIISALDRIQKTTHIQKIKIIIMPNCDNTESIQQLSIWTKQCGVELQKHLEFVEGIETKLDQKDQTLLDLEDAKKHESTVYTEENGEIYPVHSEVLFLMYDGFYSELKSATSAHRSEPFASIHDFDPVEFLPKVLEGKIRDYSRYVRQIKNQTNPYFRYFEYVTKKIRINENYNYIPFTLLNTNSRYYKRLITSGRMIESGKGLLKTNMNPTDSIISLVEISS
;
A
#
# COMPACT_ATOMS: atom_id res chain seq x y z
N MET A 1 9.10 -20.18 -6.63
CA MET A 1 10.06 -20.25 -5.51
C MET A 1 9.30 -19.81 -4.28
N ALA A 2 9.14 -20.68 -3.28
CA ALA A 2 8.53 -20.26 -2.02
C ALA A 2 9.42 -19.19 -1.38
N ILE A 3 8.89 -17.97 -1.21
CA ILE A 3 9.58 -16.90 -0.52
C ILE A 3 9.50 -17.25 0.96
N ASN A 4 10.60 -17.70 1.55
CA ASN A 4 10.67 -17.93 2.98
C ASN A 4 10.67 -16.55 3.65
N ILE A 5 9.49 -16.06 4.05
CA ILE A 5 9.34 -14.78 4.73
C ILE A 5 10.03 -14.91 6.09
N PRO A 6 11.15 -14.19 6.35
CA PRO A 6 11.84 -14.22 7.62
C PRO A 6 10.88 -13.76 8.70
N LYS A 7 10.92 -14.46 9.84
CA LYS A 7 10.16 -14.03 11.01
C LYS A 7 10.75 -12.71 11.51
N ILE A 8 9.86 -11.83 11.96
CA ILE A 8 10.21 -10.55 12.62
C ILE A 8 11.13 -10.70 13.84
N GLU A 9 11.30 -11.94 14.33
CA GLU A 9 12.22 -12.36 15.39
C GLU A 9 13.71 -12.07 15.10
N ASN A 10 14.09 -11.88 13.83
CA ASN A 10 15.40 -11.32 13.45
C ASN A 10 15.23 -9.93 12.83
N PRO A 11 15.17 -8.86 13.65
CA PRO A 11 14.89 -7.50 13.19
C PRO A 11 15.84 -6.98 12.11
N LYS A 12 17.12 -7.38 12.17
CA LYS A 12 18.14 -6.95 11.22
C LYS A 12 17.82 -7.46 9.82
N ASP A 13 17.69 -8.76 9.69
CA ASP A 13 17.48 -9.39 8.38
C ASP A 13 16.09 -9.03 7.86
N PHE A 14 15.08 -9.01 8.73
CA PHE A 14 13.75 -8.55 8.34
C PHE A 14 13.77 -7.12 7.80
N PHE A 15 14.46 -6.19 8.47
CA PHE A 15 14.59 -4.82 7.97
C PHE A 15 15.31 -4.76 6.63
N LEU A 16 16.44 -5.44 6.47
CA LEU A 16 17.20 -5.38 5.23
C LEU A 16 16.39 -5.96 4.07
N PHE A 17 15.88 -7.18 4.21
CA PHE A 17 15.32 -7.93 3.09
C PHE A 17 13.82 -7.69 2.82
N HIS A 18 13.06 -7.22 3.80
CA HIS A 18 11.59 -7.17 3.69
C HIS A 18 10.98 -5.81 3.95
N ASP A 19 11.59 -4.97 4.79
CA ASP A 19 11.01 -3.65 5.07
C ASP A 19 11.73 -2.53 4.33
N GLY A 20 13.02 -2.33 4.59
CA GLY A 20 13.81 -1.13 4.29
C GLY A 20 13.33 -0.34 3.07
N LEU A 21 13.62 -0.83 1.86
CA LEU A 21 13.17 -0.22 0.59
C LEU A 21 12.21 -1.12 -0.19
N ASN A 22 11.54 -2.08 0.45
CA ASN A 22 10.64 -2.97 -0.28
C ASN A 22 9.39 -2.23 -0.81
N ASN A 23 8.93 -1.18 -0.12
CA ASN A 23 7.77 -0.39 -0.53
C ASN A 23 7.99 0.53 -1.74
N ILE A 24 9.24 0.77 -2.16
CA ILE A 24 9.53 1.44 -3.43
C ILE A 24 9.68 0.46 -4.59
N SER A 25 9.66 -0.84 -4.30
CA SER A 25 10.02 -1.87 -5.28
C SER A 25 8.86 -2.27 -6.18
N PHE A 26 7.62 -1.91 -5.86
CA PHE A 26 6.45 -2.42 -6.60
C PHE A 26 5.34 -1.37 -6.76
N ASP A 27 4.62 -1.01 -5.69
CA ASP A 27 3.37 -0.24 -5.74
C ASP A 27 3.52 1.22 -5.30
N LEU A 28 2.88 2.12 -6.06
CA LEU A 28 2.60 3.50 -5.66
C LEU A 28 1.10 3.79 -5.72
N ASP A 29 0.49 4.07 -4.59
CA ASP A 29 -0.90 4.52 -4.50
C ASP A 29 -0.96 6.05 -4.64
N PHE A 30 -1.58 6.52 -5.71
CA PHE A 30 -1.77 7.93 -6.02
C PHE A 30 -3.18 8.42 -5.65
N CYS A 31 -3.21 9.57 -5.02
CA CYS A 31 -4.43 10.34 -4.80
C CYS A 31 -4.28 11.74 -5.42
N ILE A 32 -5.25 12.20 -6.21
CA ILE A 32 -5.21 13.56 -6.78
C ILE A 32 -5.45 14.65 -5.73
N THR A 33 -6.01 14.28 -4.58
CA THR A 33 -6.19 15.21 -3.46
C THR A 33 -5.01 15.13 -2.48
N LYS A 34 -4.79 16.19 -1.70
CA LYS A 34 -3.66 16.28 -0.76
C LYS A 34 -3.83 15.40 0.49
N LYS A 35 -5.04 14.88 0.72
CA LYS A 35 -5.35 13.94 1.80
C LYS A 35 -6.36 12.93 1.31
N TYR A 36 -6.17 11.67 1.64
CA TYR A 36 -7.10 10.63 1.25
C TYR A 36 -8.42 10.73 2.01
N ARG A 37 -9.52 10.48 1.30
CA ARG A 37 -10.84 10.28 1.89
C ARG A 37 -11.75 9.46 0.98
N CYS A 38 -12.47 8.51 1.56
CA CYS A 38 -13.49 7.75 0.87
C CYS A 38 -14.87 8.01 1.49
N ARG A 39 -15.93 8.06 0.68
CA ARG A 39 -17.32 8.28 1.14
C ARG A 39 -18.21 7.08 0.90
N ALA A 40 -17.62 5.90 0.68
CA ALA A 40 -18.36 4.66 0.48
C ALA A 40 -19.08 4.16 1.75
N LYS A 41 -18.69 4.66 2.95
CA LYS A 41 -19.29 4.29 4.24
C LYS A 41 -19.30 2.77 4.45
N CYS A 42 -18.17 2.14 4.14
CA CYS A 42 -17.98 0.70 4.34
C CYS A 42 -17.83 0.41 5.83
N HIS A 43 -18.46 -0.67 6.31
CA HIS A 43 -18.43 -1.06 7.72
C HIS A 43 -16.99 -1.32 8.21
N MET A 44 -16.17 -1.88 7.32
CA MET A 44 -14.81 -2.31 7.56
C MET A 44 -13.72 -1.23 7.35
N CYS A 45 -14.08 0.05 7.39
CA CYS A 45 -13.10 1.11 7.18
C CYS A 45 -12.34 1.46 8.47
N TYR A 46 -11.15 0.86 8.65
CA TYR A 46 -10.32 1.03 9.85
C TYR A 46 -9.77 2.45 10.07
N ILE A 47 -9.80 3.31 9.04
CA ILE A 47 -9.30 4.70 9.11
C ILE A 47 -10.43 5.74 9.09
N GLN A 48 -11.70 5.33 9.21
CA GLN A 48 -12.84 6.24 9.13
C GLN A 48 -12.80 7.34 10.22
N ASN A 49 -12.23 7.00 11.38
CA ASN A 49 -12.10 7.91 12.51
C ASN A 49 -10.94 8.90 12.36
N ASP A 50 -10.04 8.67 11.39
CA ASP A 50 -8.89 9.55 11.12
C ASP A 50 -9.14 10.54 9.98
N TRP A 51 -10.30 10.46 9.33
CA TRP A 51 -10.67 11.33 8.21
C TRP A 51 -10.73 12.79 8.66
N VAL A 52 -10.18 13.68 7.83
CA VAL A 52 -10.53 15.09 7.92
C VAL A 52 -12.04 15.22 7.77
N ASP A 53 -12.65 16.00 8.65
CA ASP A 53 -14.08 16.27 8.61
C ASP A 53 -14.50 16.93 7.27
N ASP A 54 -15.79 16.82 6.97
CA ASP A 54 -16.38 17.34 5.73
C ASP A 54 -16.14 18.81 5.49
N GLU A 55 -16.27 19.61 6.55
CA GLU A 55 -16.14 21.06 6.48
C GLU A 55 -14.71 21.48 6.23
N ASN A 56 -13.71 20.67 6.58
CA ASN A 56 -12.30 21.01 6.40
C ASN A 56 -11.65 20.31 5.20
N PHE A 57 -12.25 19.24 4.66
CA PHE A 57 -11.64 18.46 3.58
C PHE A 57 -11.39 19.28 2.30
N TYR A 58 -12.24 20.27 1.99
CA TYR A 58 -12.08 21.11 0.79
C TYR A 58 -10.72 21.81 0.71
N LYS A 59 -10.07 22.09 1.85
CA LYS A 59 -8.73 22.72 1.92
C LYS A 59 -7.63 21.83 1.34
N PHE A 60 -7.89 20.52 1.27
CA PHE A 60 -6.97 19.51 0.73
C PHE A 60 -7.30 19.15 -0.72
N VAL A 61 -8.32 19.75 -1.31
CA VAL A 61 -8.69 19.52 -2.71
C VAL A 61 -8.01 20.57 -3.59
N PRO A 62 -7.16 20.19 -4.54
CA PRO A 62 -6.57 21.14 -5.49
C PRO A 62 -7.63 21.81 -6.37
N ASN A 63 -7.41 23.07 -6.74
CA ASN A 63 -8.33 23.80 -7.62
C ASN A 63 -8.19 23.41 -9.10
N SER A 64 -7.15 22.67 -9.46
CA SER A 64 -6.82 22.31 -10.84
C SER A 64 -6.11 20.96 -10.90
N VAL A 65 -6.23 20.28 -12.03
CA VAL A 65 -5.44 19.08 -12.33
C VAL A 65 -3.94 19.40 -12.44
N PRO A 66 -3.06 18.41 -12.16
CA PRO A 66 -1.65 18.52 -12.49
C PRO A 66 -1.47 18.84 -13.98
N SER A 67 -0.62 19.81 -14.30
CA SER A 67 -0.33 20.23 -15.68
C SER A 67 1.13 20.67 -15.87
N GLY A 68 1.56 20.77 -17.13
CA GLY A 68 2.91 21.23 -17.49
C GLY A 68 4.02 20.45 -16.78
N THR A 69 4.92 21.17 -16.11
CA THR A 69 6.05 20.57 -15.37
C THR A 69 5.60 19.65 -14.24
N HIS A 70 4.47 19.94 -13.58
CA HIS A 70 3.95 19.10 -12.50
C HIS A 70 3.57 17.71 -13.05
N LEU A 71 2.75 17.68 -14.11
CA LEU A 71 2.33 16.43 -14.75
C LEU A 71 3.52 15.60 -15.24
N LYS A 72 4.52 16.26 -15.85
CA LYS A 72 5.74 15.59 -16.29
C LYS A 72 6.49 14.93 -15.13
N LYS A 73 6.65 15.62 -14.00
CA LYS A 73 7.29 15.07 -12.80
C LYS A 73 6.51 13.89 -12.22
N LEU A 74 5.18 13.95 -12.18
CA LEU A 74 4.36 12.82 -11.73
C LEU A 74 4.59 11.58 -12.60
N PHE A 75 4.56 11.74 -13.93
CA PHE A 75 4.78 10.61 -14.83
C PHE A 75 6.22 10.08 -14.80
N GLU A 76 7.21 10.94 -14.55
CA GLU A 76 8.59 10.53 -14.28
C GLU A 76 8.67 9.66 -13.03
N ILE A 77 8.02 10.06 -11.93
CA ILE A 77 7.94 9.26 -10.70
C ILE A 77 7.24 7.93 -10.95
N PHE A 78 6.09 7.94 -11.61
CA PHE A 78 5.31 6.72 -11.92
C PHE A 78 6.14 5.69 -12.68
N ASP A 79 7.06 6.16 -13.51
CA ASP A 79 7.93 5.33 -14.32
C ASP A 79 8.98 4.54 -13.52
N HIS A 80 9.12 4.80 -12.22
CA HIS A 80 9.94 4.01 -11.28
C HIS A 80 9.20 2.83 -10.64
N TYR A 81 7.87 2.75 -10.76
CA TYR A 81 7.05 1.74 -10.11
C TYR A 81 6.47 0.74 -11.11
N ASP A 82 6.33 -0.52 -10.70
CA ASP A 82 5.74 -1.58 -11.54
C ASP A 82 4.22 -1.38 -11.68
N VAL A 83 3.59 -0.93 -10.60
CA VAL A 83 2.17 -0.57 -10.57
C VAL A 83 2.02 0.81 -9.97
N VAL A 84 1.21 1.63 -10.63
CA VAL A 84 0.68 2.87 -10.06
C VAL A 84 -0.81 2.67 -9.97
N SER A 85 -1.34 2.83 -8.77
CA SER A 85 -2.76 2.65 -8.52
C SER A 85 -3.40 3.97 -8.11
N THR A 86 -4.71 4.09 -8.31
CA THR A 86 -5.50 5.14 -7.66
C THR A 86 -6.26 4.55 -6.48
N ILE A 87 -6.30 5.33 -5.40
CA ILE A 87 -7.11 5.07 -4.21
C ILE A 87 -8.28 6.05 -4.09
N ASP A 88 -8.44 7.02 -4.99
CA ASP A 88 -9.49 8.04 -4.87
C ASP A 88 -10.90 7.45 -4.90
N ASP A 89 -11.82 8.07 -4.14
CA ASP A 89 -13.26 7.88 -4.36
C ASP A 89 -13.65 8.61 -5.64
N LEU A 90 -13.52 7.93 -6.78
CA LEU A 90 -13.79 8.49 -8.10
C LEU A 90 -15.24 8.98 -8.23
N LYS A 91 -16.19 8.36 -7.51
CA LYS A 91 -17.58 8.84 -7.47
C LYS A 91 -17.68 10.19 -6.78
N TYR A 92 -16.99 10.38 -5.66
CA TYR A 92 -16.92 11.67 -5.00
C TYR A 92 -16.31 12.73 -5.92
N LEU A 93 -15.20 12.42 -6.59
CA LEU A 93 -14.56 13.35 -7.54
C LEU A 93 -15.49 13.70 -8.70
N LYS A 94 -16.15 12.72 -9.32
CA LYS A 94 -17.11 12.94 -10.42
C LYS A 94 -18.24 13.89 -10.00
N ASP A 95 -18.80 13.68 -8.81
CA ASP A 95 -19.96 14.44 -8.35
C ASP A 95 -19.62 15.84 -7.84
N ASN A 96 -18.43 16.04 -7.25
CA ASN A 96 -18.10 17.25 -6.49
C ASN A 96 -16.95 18.05 -7.08
N HIS A 97 -16.02 17.39 -7.78
CA HIS A 97 -14.79 17.99 -8.33
C HIS A 97 -14.54 17.49 -9.76
N PRO A 98 -15.46 17.73 -10.71
CA PRO A 98 -15.41 17.12 -12.05
C PRO A 98 -14.11 17.46 -12.81
N VAL A 99 -13.54 18.64 -12.57
CA VAL A 99 -12.24 19.03 -13.14
C VAL A 99 -11.13 18.06 -12.71
N LEU A 100 -11.11 17.65 -11.44
CA LEU A 100 -10.14 16.65 -10.96
C LEU A 100 -10.47 15.24 -11.47
N PHE A 101 -11.75 14.93 -11.62
CA PHE A 101 -12.17 13.65 -12.21
C PHE A 101 -11.74 13.51 -13.68
N ASP A 102 -11.72 14.60 -14.45
CA ASP A 102 -11.26 14.59 -15.85
C ASP A 102 -9.81 14.11 -16.00
N PHE A 103 -8.96 14.29 -14.97
CA PHE A 103 -7.62 13.69 -14.96
C PHE A 103 -7.66 12.16 -15.10
N TYR A 104 -8.57 11.49 -14.39
CA TYR A 104 -8.73 10.03 -14.47
C TYR A 104 -9.41 9.59 -15.77
N ARG A 105 -10.25 10.43 -16.37
CA ARG A 105 -10.81 10.16 -17.70
C ARG A 105 -9.73 10.20 -18.77
N GLU A 106 -8.80 11.16 -18.67
CA GLU A 106 -7.71 11.33 -19.63
C GLU A 106 -6.58 10.30 -19.44
N TYR A 107 -6.22 10.02 -18.19
CA TYR A 107 -5.03 9.22 -17.85
C TYR A 107 -5.33 7.89 -17.16
N GLY A 108 -6.60 7.45 -17.11
CA GLY A 108 -7.05 6.25 -16.39
C GLY A 108 -6.24 5.00 -16.72
N GLU A 109 -5.79 4.84 -17.97
CA GLU A 109 -5.03 3.66 -18.41
C GLU A 109 -3.66 3.53 -17.74
N LYS A 110 -3.18 4.59 -17.10
CA LYS A 110 -1.94 4.57 -16.31
C LYS A 110 -2.15 3.96 -14.92
N PHE A 111 -3.39 3.88 -14.46
CA PHE A 111 -3.73 3.51 -13.09
C PHE A 111 -4.42 2.16 -13.03
N SER A 112 -3.97 1.33 -12.11
CA SER A 112 -4.80 0.29 -11.51
C SER A 112 -5.77 0.94 -10.51
N ILE A 113 -6.94 0.38 -10.28
CA ILE A 113 -7.75 0.76 -9.11
C ILE A 113 -7.28 -0.13 -7.95
N SER A 114 -6.69 0.50 -6.92
CA SER A 114 -5.96 -0.19 -5.84
C SER A 114 -6.86 -1.17 -5.09
N SER A 115 -7.90 -0.68 -4.41
CA SER A 115 -8.85 -1.54 -3.73
C SER A 115 -10.23 -0.91 -3.63
N MET A 116 -11.27 -1.74 -3.71
CA MET A 116 -12.64 -1.36 -3.41
C MET A 116 -13.22 -2.30 -2.37
N THR A 117 -13.85 -1.77 -1.33
CA THR A 117 -14.47 -2.59 -0.27
C THR A 117 -15.98 -2.43 -0.25
N ASP A 118 -16.74 -3.51 -0.14
CA ASP A 118 -18.18 -3.51 0.12
C ASP A 118 -18.98 -2.54 -0.79
N ASN A 119 -19.55 -1.48 -0.22
CA ASN A 119 -20.35 -0.47 -0.92
C ASN A 119 -19.56 0.29 -1.99
N ALA A 120 -18.23 0.35 -1.90
CA ALA A 120 -17.39 1.00 -2.89
C ALA A 120 -17.57 0.35 -4.27
N LEU A 121 -17.81 -0.97 -4.33
CA LEU A 121 -18.13 -1.68 -5.57
C LEU A 121 -19.26 -0.96 -6.32
N PHE A 122 -20.44 -0.87 -5.72
CA PHE A 122 -21.62 -0.34 -6.38
C PHE A 122 -21.51 1.15 -6.72
N ARG A 123 -20.67 1.90 -6.00
CA ARG A 123 -20.40 3.31 -6.31
C ARG A 123 -19.56 3.49 -7.57
N HIS A 124 -18.71 2.53 -7.88
CA HIS A 124 -17.72 2.63 -8.95
C HIS A 124 -18.10 1.85 -10.21
N VAL A 125 -19.07 0.93 -10.18
CA VAL A 125 -19.50 0.14 -11.36
C VAL A 125 -19.71 1.04 -12.59
N GLU A 126 -20.57 2.06 -12.50
CA GLU A 126 -20.89 2.90 -13.65
C GLU A 126 -19.70 3.75 -14.12
N ILE A 127 -18.80 4.12 -13.19
CA ILE A 127 -17.61 4.91 -13.49
C ILE A 127 -16.61 4.07 -14.29
N ILE A 128 -16.37 2.84 -13.84
CA ILE A 128 -15.46 1.90 -14.49
C ILE A 128 -15.99 1.51 -15.86
N GLU A 129 -17.31 1.32 -16.00
CA GLU A 129 -17.90 0.95 -17.28
C GLU A 129 -17.90 2.08 -18.32
N ASN A 130 -18.15 3.32 -17.90
CA ASN A 130 -18.53 4.38 -18.83
C ASN A 130 -17.57 5.58 -18.86
N ASP A 131 -16.84 5.85 -17.77
CA ASP A 131 -16.13 7.12 -17.62
C ASP A 131 -14.61 6.96 -17.58
N VAL A 132 -14.09 5.93 -16.91
CA VAL A 132 -12.66 5.76 -16.64
C VAL A 132 -12.19 4.41 -17.16
N LYS A 133 -11.23 4.43 -18.08
CA LYS A 133 -10.58 3.22 -18.58
C LYS A 133 -9.35 2.91 -17.74
N ALA A 134 -9.55 2.24 -16.61
CA ALA A 134 -8.45 1.79 -15.76
C ALA A 134 -7.64 0.66 -16.43
N LYS A 135 -6.38 0.50 -16.03
CA LYS A 135 -5.53 -0.61 -16.47
C LYS A 135 -6.10 -1.96 -16.02
N ASP A 136 -6.41 -2.06 -14.73
CA ASP A 136 -7.00 -3.21 -14.05
C ASP A 136 -7.54 -2.77 -12.68
N ILE A 137 -8.13 -3.70 -11.94
CA ILE A 137 -8.49 -3.55 -10.53
C ILE A 137 -7.66 -4.58 -9.75
N THR A 138 -6.79 -4.09 -8.87
CA THR A 138 -5.90 -4.95 -8.09
C THR A 138 -6.69 -5.82 -7.11
N GLU A 139 -7.67 -5.23 -6.41
CA GLU A 139 -8.44 -5.96 -5.41
C GLU A 139 -9.88 -5.44 -5.23
N ILE A 140 -10.83 -6.37 -5.08
CA ILE A 140 -12.14 -6.07 -4.49
C ILE A 140 -12.31 -6.89 -3.21
N SER A 141 -12.50 -6.19 -2.11
CA SER A 141 -12.67 -6.75 -0.77
C SER A 141 -14.14 -6.79 -0.37
N PHE A 142 -14.56 -7.91 0.21
CA PHE A 142 -15.88 -8.03 0.84
C PHE A 142 -15.75 -8.46 2.29
N SER A 143 -16.40 -7.72 3.17
CA SER A 143 -16.68 -8.19 4.52
C SER A 143 -17.71 -9.31 4.47
N GLU A 144 -17.54 -10.33 5.29
CA GLU A 144 -18.55 -11.38 5.45
C GLU A 144 -19.91 -10.80 5.83
N ARG A 145 -19.93 -9.78 6.72
CA ARG A 145 -21.16 -9.07 7.11
C ARG A 145 -21.87 -8.48 5.91
N PHE A 146 -21.14 -7.95 4.94
CA PHE A 146 -21.69 -7.42 3.71
C PHE A 146 -22.23 -8.54 2.80
N LEU A 147 -21.47 -9.63 2.61
CA LEU A 147 -21.89 -10.80 1.82
C LEU A 147 -23.16 -11.46 2.36
N ASN A 148 -23.37 -11.40 3.68
CA ASN A 148 -24.55 -11.97 4.33
C ASN A 148 -25.78 -11.03 4.26
N ARG A 149 -25.57 -9.74 4.02
CA ARG A 149 -26.64 -8.74 3.98
C ARG A 149 -27.09 -8.41 2.56
N VAL A 150 -26.17 -8.42 1.60
CA VAL A 150 -26.45 -8.02 0.22
C VAL A 150 -26.72 -9.27 -0.61
N PRO A 151 -27.81 -9.31 -1.41
CA PRO A 151 -28.06 -10.43 -2.31
C PRO A 151 -26.86 -10.70 -3.21
N ILE A 152 -26.34 -11.92 -3.17
CA ILE A 152 -25.14 -12.33 -3.90
C ILE A 152 -25.26 -12.15 -5.42
N ASP A 153 -26.44 -12.38 -6.00
CA ASP A 153 -26.72 -12.12 -7.43
C ASP A 153 -26.45 -10.66 -7.81
N ARG A 154 -26.72 -9.72 -6.90
CA ARG A 154 -26.45 -8.29 -7.14
C ARG A 154 -24.95 -8.01 -7.15
N ILE A 155 -24.19 -8.69 -6.29
CA ILE A 155 -22.72 -8.58 -6.24
C ILE A 155 -22.12 -9.17 -7.51
N ILE A 156 -22.48 -10.40 -7.85
CA ILE A 156 -22.00 -11.08 -9.07
C ILE A 156 -22.34 -10.26 -10.32
N SER A 157 -23.56 -9.73 -10.43
CA SER A 157 -23.93 -8.87 -11.56
C SER A 157 -23.07 -7.61 -11.67
N ALA A 158 -22.69 -6.99 -10.55
CA ALA A 158 -21.79 -5.85 -10.54
C ALA A 158 -20.34 -6.25 -10.92
N LEU A 159 -19.87 -7.41 -10.44
CA LEU A 159 -18.56 -7.93 -10.78
C LEU A 159 -18.46 -8.30 -12.27
N ASP A 160 -19.48 -8.95 -12.84
CA ASP A 160 -19.55 -9.27 -14.28
C ASP A 160 -19.48 -8.01 -15.15
N ARG A 161 -20.21 -6.98 -14.74
CA ARG A 161 -20.22 -5.67 -15.40
C ARG A 161 -18.83 -5.04 -15.44
N ILE A 162 -18.15 -5.04 -14.30
CA ILE A 162 -16.77 -4.55 -14.20
C ILE A 162 -15.82 -5.44 -15.02
N GLN A 163 -15.83 -6.76 -14.84
CA GLN A 163 -14.91 -7.70 -15.48
C GLN A 163 -14.97 -7.65 -17.01
N LYS A 164 -16.12 -7.28 -17.59
CA LYS A 164 -16.28 -7.07 -19.04
C LYS A 164 -15.46 -5.90 -19.59
N THR A 165 -15.14 -4.91 -18.76
CA THR A 165 -14.48 -3.67 -19.17
C THR A 165 -13.06 -3.56 -18.60
N THR A 166 -12.86 -4.01 -17.36
CA THR A 166 -11.60 -3.91 -16.63
C THR A 166 -11.34 -5.21 -15.90
N HIS A 167 -10.15 -5.78 -16.08
CA HIS A 167 -9.77 -7.03 -15.43
C HIS A 167 -9.63 -6.85 -13.91
N ILE A 168 -10.36 -7.65 -13.14
CA ILE A 168 -10.20 -7.78 -11.69
C ILE A 168 -9.16 -8.87 -11.44
N GLN A 169 -8.07 -8.52 -10.75
CA GLN A 169 -7.01 -9.46 -10.43
C GLN A 169 -7.41 -10.38 -9.26
N LYS A 170 -7.97 -9.79 -8.19
CA LYS A 170 -8.24 -10.51 -6.94
C LYS A 170 -9.55 -10.10 -6.27
N ILE A 171 -10.24 -11.08 -5.71
CA ILE A 171 -11.30 -10.92 -4.71
C ILE A 171 -10.76 -11.34 -3.34
N LYS A 172 -10.94 -10.48 -2.33
CA LYS A 172 -10.61 -10.80 -0.94
C LYS A 172 -11.88 -10.86 -0.10
N ILE A 173 -12.03 -11.90 0.71
CA ILE A 173 -13.14 -12.05 1.66
C ILE A 173 -12.58 -11.93 3.06
N ILE A 174 -13.17 -11.05 3.88
CA ILE A 174 -12.78 -10.84 5.27
C ILE A 174 -13.82 -11.51 6.18
N ILE A 175 -13.39 -12.58 6.85
CA ILE A 175 -14.23 -13.57 7.54
C ILE A 175 -14.15 -13.37 9.05
N MET A 176 -15.28 -13.42 9.77
CA MET A 176 -15.26 -13.36 11.22
C MET A 176 -14.78 -14.70 11.84
N PRO A 177 -14.13 -14.67 13.02
CA PRO A 177 -13.82 -15.90 13.75
C PRO A 177 -15.08 -16.74 14.01
N ASN A 178 -15.00 -18.06 13.80
CA ASN A 178 -16.08 -19.03 14.00
C ASN A 178 -17.30 -18.91 13.06
N CYS A 179 -17.14 -18.33 11.87
CA CYS A 179 -18.22 -18.29 10.91
C CYS A 179 -18.14 -19.42 9.88
N ASP A 180 -19.29 -20.01 9.57
CA ASP A 180 -19.43 -21.07 8.57
C ASP A 180 -19.44 -20.51 7.14
N ASN A 181 -18.85 -21.25 6.22
CA ASN A 181 -18.78 -20.94 4.79
C ASN A 181 -20.18 -20.74 4.17
N THR A 182 -20.65 -19.50 4.10
CA THR A 182 -22.01 -19.18 3.63
C THR A 182 -22.22 -19.46 2.15
N GLU A 183 -23.48 -19.63 1.74
CA GLU A 183 -23.85 -19.82 0.33
C GLU A 183 -23.29 -18.70 -0.56
N SER A 184 -23.32 -17.44 -0.08
CA SER A 184 -22.75 -16.29 -0.78
C SER A 184 -21.25 -16.46 -1.07
N ILE A 185 -20.47 -16.95 -0.09
CA ILE A 185 -19.03 -17.18 -0.26
C ILE A 185 -18.77 -18.31 -1.27
N GLN A 186 -19.59 -19.37 -1.24
CA GLN A 186 -19.47 -20.48 -2.20
C GLN A 186 -19.76 -20.02 -3.64
N GLN A 187 -20.83 -19.25 -3.83
CA GLN A 187 -21.18 -18.72 -5.16
C GLN A 187 -20.11 -17.74 -5.67
N LEU A 188 -19.57 -16.88 -4.80
CA LEU A 188 -18.47 -16.00 -5.16
C LEU A 188 -17.21 -16.79 -5.55
N SER A 189 -16.91 -17.88 -4.86
CA SER A 189 -15.79 -18.79 -5.19
C SER A 189 -15.96 -19.50 -6.54
N ILE A 190 -17.20 -19.87 -6.89
CA ILE A 190 -17.50 -20.39 -8.22
C ILE A 190 -17.24 -19.31 -9.28
N TRP A 191 -17.72 -18.09 -9.04
CA TRP A 191 -17.53 -16.97 -9.96
C TRP A 191 -16.04 -16.64 -10.18
N THR A 192 -15.25 -16.53 -9.11
CA THR A 192 -13.80 -16.21 -9.23
C THR A 192 -13.07 -17.26 -10.04
N LYS A 193 -13.34 -18.55 -9.80
CA LYS A 193 -12.77 -19.66 -10.57
C LYS A 193 -13.16 -19.62 -12.05
N GLN A 194 -14.41 -19.29 -12.36
CA GLN A 194 -14.90 -19.19 -13.74
C GLN A 194 -14.26 -18.02 -14.50
N CYS A 195 -14.03 -16.90 -13.82
CA CYS A 195 -13.48 -15.68 -14.39
C CYS A 195 -11.94 -15.60 -14.35
N GLY A 196 -11.26 -16.60 -13.77
CA GLY A 196 -9.81 -16.58 -13.59
C GLY A 196 -9.33 -15.48 -12.64
N VAL A 197 -10.17 -15.12 -11.66
CA VAL A 197 -9.86 -14.13 -10.63
C VAL A 197 -9.33 -14.84 -9.39
N GLU A 198 -8.26 -14.33 -8.79
CA GLU A 198 -7.72 -14.90 -7.56
C GLU A 198 -8.73 -14.70 -6.41
N LEU A 199 -8.93 -15.73 -5.58
CA LEU A 199 -9.76 -15.62 -4.39
C LEU A 199 -8.90 -15.80 -3.14
N GLN A 200 -8.93 -14.79 -2.28
CA GLN A 200 -8.23 -14.77 -1.01
C GLN A 200 -9.24 -14.67 0.14
N LYS A 201 -8.96 -15.36 1.25
CA LYS A 201 -9.74 -15.27 2.49
C LYS A 201 -8.82 -14.75 3.59
N HIS A 202 -9.25 -13.73 4.31
CA HIS A 202 -8.55 -13.13 5.46
C HIS A 202 -9.48 -13.16 6.68
N LEU A 203 -8.91 -13.24 7.87
CA LEU A 203 -9.69 -13.09 9.09
C LEU A 203 -9.90 -11.62 9.43
N GLU A 204 -11.11 -11.27 9.87
CA GLU A 204 -11.39 -9.97 10.45
C GLU A 204 -10.66 -9.84 11.79
N PHE A 205 -10.01 -8.68 11.99
CA PHE A 205 -9.49 -8.31 13.30
C PHE A 205 -10.65 -8.05 14.26
N VAL A 206 -10.76 -8.87 15.31
CA VAL A 206 -11.76 -8.68 16.37
C VAL A 206 -11.04 -8.48 17.71
N GLU A 207 -11.34 -7.35 18.37
CA GLU A 207 -10.85 -7.02 19.71
C GLU A 207 -11.14 -8.16 20.71
N GLY A 208 -10.12 -8.55 21.48
CA GLY A 208 -10.23 -9.55 22.56
C GLY A 208 -10.27 -11.02 22.12
N ILE A 209 -10.14 -11.32 20.83
CA ILE A 209 -10.02 -12.71 20.33
C ILE A 209 -8.55 -12.96 20.00
N GLU A 210 -7.86 -13.77 20.81
CA GLU A 210 -6.63 -14.42 20.33
C GLU A 210 -7.03 -15.22 19.09
N THR A 211 -6.57 -14.80 17.91
CA THR A 211 -6.77 -15.51 16.64
C THR A 211 -5.94 -16.79 16.63
N LYS A 212 -6.25 -17.72 17.52
CA LYS A 212 -5.82 -19.11 17.41
C LYS A 212 -6.74 -19.76 16.39
N LEU A 213 -6.34 -19.68 15.14
CA LEU A 213 -6.92 -20.50 14.07
C LEU A 213 -6.84 -21.96 14.49
N ASP A 214 -8.00 -22.57 14.71
CA ASP A 214 -8.07 -24.00 14.96
C ASP A 214 -7.52 -24.73 13.71
N GLN A 215 -6.80 -25.84 13.91
CA GLN A 215 -6.06 -26.51 12.82
C GLN A 215 -6.96 -27.00 11.67
N LYS A 216 -8.28 -27.05 11.89
CA LYS A 216 -9.26 -27.37 10.84
C LYS A 216 -9.56 -26.21 9.89
N ASP A 217 -9.55 -24.97 10.36
CA ASP A 217 -9.81 -23.76 9.55
C ASP A 217 -8.60 -23.35 8.70
N GLN A 218 -7.41 -23.90 9.02
CA GLN A 218 -6.16 -23.72 8.29
C GLN A 218 -6.17 -24.35 6.88
N THR A 219 -7.19 -25.15 6.54
CA THR A 219 -7.36 -25.71 5.19
C THR A 219 -8.05 -24.75 4.21
N LEU A 220 -8.62 -23.65 4.70
CA LEU A 220 -9.40 -22.69 3.89
C LEU A 220 -8.69 -21.36 3.65
N LEU A 221 -7.57 -21.11 4.33
CA LEU A 221 -6.72 -19.94 4.16
C LEU A 221 -5.50 -20.33 3.33
N ASP A 222 -5.11 -19.49 2.38
CA ASP A 222 -3.78 -19.64 1.78
C ASP A 222 -2.74 -19.36 2.86
N LEU A 223 -2.14 -20.43 3.38
CA LEU A 223 -1.24 -20.40 4.53
C LEU A 223 -0.02 -19.51 4.30
N GLU A 224 0.37 -19.25 3.05
CA GLU A 224 1.48 -18.35 2.72
C GLU A 224 1.09 -16.88 2.88
N ASP A 225 -0.12 -16.52 2.46
CA ASP A 225 -0.62 -15.14 2.57
C ASP A 225 -1.05 -14.76 3.97
N ALA A 226 -1.65 -15.68 4.72
CA ALA A 226 -1.93 -15.46 6.14
C ALA A 226 -0.62 -15.16 6.90
N LYS A 227 0.46 -15.89 6.59
CA LYS A 227 1.81 -15.62 7.14
C LYS A 227 2.40 -14.29 6.65
N LYS A 228 2.13 -13.89 5.41
CA LYS A 228 2.56 -12.59 4.87
C LYS A 228 1.83 -11.43 5.56
N HIS A 229 0.52 -11.55 5.78
CA HIS A 229 -0.24 -10.52 6.50
C HIS A 229 0.14 -10.46 7.99
N GLU A 230 0.28 -11.61 8.65
CA GLU A 230 0.76 -11.73 10.04
C GLU A 230 2.20 -11.27 10.24
N SER A 231 2.96 -11.03 9.17
CA SER A 231 4.35 -10.51 9.23
C SER A 231 4.46 -9.01 8.92
N THR A 232 3.37 -8.37 8.49
CA THR A 232 3.39 -6.96 8.05
C THR A 232 2.48 -6.05 8.86
N VAL A 233 1.65 -6.56 9.76
CA VAL A 233 0.72 -5.74 10.56
C VAL A 233 0.66 -6.21 12.01
N TYR A 234 0.79 -5.28 12.95
CA TYR A 234 0.52 -5.50 14.37
C TYR A 234 -0.74 -4.76 14.79
N THR A 235 -1.64 -5.45 15.50
CA THR A 235 -2.86 -4.87 16.05
C THR A 235 -2.86 -5.00 17.57
N GLU A 236 -3.10 -3.90 18.26
CA GLU A 236 -3.26 -3.90 19.73
C GLU A 236 -4.72 -4.24 20.11
N GLU A 237 -4.96 -4.64 21.36
CA GLU A 237 -6.28 -5.06 21.82
C GLU A 237 -7.36 -4.00 21.57
N ASN A 238 -7.03 -2.71 21.69
CA ASN A 238 -7.94 -1.59 21.42
C ASN A 238 -8.23 -1.33 19.92
N GLY A 239 -7.76 -2.20 19.03
CA GLY A 239 -7.95 -2.07 17.58
C GLY A 239 -7.01 -1.08 16.88
N GLU A 240 -6.02 -0.50 17.57
CA GLU A 240 -5.00 0.29 16.89
C GLU A 240 -4.08 -0.61 16.06
N ILE A 241 -3.86 -0.21 14.80
CA ILE A 241 -3.11 -0.95 13.80
C ILE A 241 -1.77 -0.24 13.52
N TYR A 242 -0.69 -1.02 13.55
CA TYR A 242 0.70 -0.61 13.36
C TYR A 242 1.33 -1.44 12.23
N PRO A 243 1.26 -0.96 10.97
CA PRO A 243 1.83 -1.67 9.83
C PRO A 243 3.37 -1.54 9.76
N VAL A 244 4.02 -2.58 9.26
CA VAL A 244 5.36 -2.50 8.67
C VAL A 244 5.20 -1.89 7.28
N HIS A 245 5.93 -0.81 6.99
CA HIS A 245 5.81 -0.04 5.75
C HIS A 245 6.44 -0.72 4.53
N SER A 246 6.28 -2.03 4.37
CA SER A 246 7.02 -2.84 3.39
C SER A 246 6.40 -2.92 1.99
N GLU A 247 5.14 -2.54 1.82
CA GLU A 247 4.37 -2.91 0.61
C GLU A 247 4.19 -1.75 -0.37
N VAL A 248 3.67 -0.61 0.11
CA VAL A 248 3.20 0.48 -0.74
C VAL A 248 3.65 1.83 -0.21
N LEU A 249 3.86 2.77 -1.12
CA LEU A 249 3.95 4.20 -0.81
C LEU A 249 2.70 4.92 -1.26
N PHE A 250 2.34 5.98 -0.53
CA PHE A 250 1.21 6.82 -0.87
C PHE A 250 1.68 8.19 -1.34
N LEU A 251 1.30 8.59 -2.54
CA LEU A 251 1.52 9.93 -3.08
C LEU A 251 0.19 10.69 -3.10
N MET A 252 0.02 11.63 -2.17
CA MET A 252 -1.16 12.49 -2.10
C MET A 252 -0.85 13.84 -2.74
N TYR A 253 -1.29 14.00 -4.00
CA TYR A 253 -1.03 15.14 -4.86
C TYR A 253 0.47 15.43 -5.07
N ASP A 254 1.12 16.09 -4.12
CA ASP A 254 2.53 16.48 -4.13
C ASP A 254 3.38 15.86 -3.01
N GLY A 255 2.76 15.18 -2.04
CA GLY A 255 3.42 14.69 -0.82
C GLY A 255 3.44 13.17 -0.69
N PHE A 256 4.61 12.61 -0.35
CA PHE A 256 4.78 11.17 -0.10
C PHE A 256 4.59 10.80 1.38
N TYR A 257 3.92 9.68 1.62
CA TYR A 257 3.61 9.12 2.93
C TYR A 257 3.90 7.62 2.98
N SER A 258 4.36 7.13 4.13
CA SER A 258 4.65 5.71 4.37
C SER A 258 3.40 4.91 4.77
N GLU A 259 2.37 5.60 5.26
CA GLU A 259 1.10 5.00 5.68
C GLU A 259 -0.11 5.83 5.25
N LEU A 260 -1.21 5.14 4.97
CA LEU A 260 -2.47 5.76 4.60
C LEU A 260 -3.04 6.62 5.74
N LYS A 261 -2.85 6.21 7.01
CA LYS A 261 -3.36 6.93 8.20
C LYS A 261 -2.75 8.34 8.32
N SER A 262 -1.42 8.46 8.15
CA SER A 262 -0.69 9.73 8.00
C SER A 262 -1.21 10.59 6.84
N ALA A 263 -1.55 9.93 5.75
CA ALA A 263 -2.00 10.57 4.52
C ALA A 263 -3.50 10.95 4.54
N THR A 264 -4.21 10.60 5.61
CA THR A 264 -5.65 10.80 5.78
C THR A 264 -5.97 11.86 6.83
N SER A 265 -5.20 11.89 7.93
CA SER A 265 -5.43 12.83 9.03
C SER A 265 -4.78 14.20 8.78
N ALA A 266 -5.49 15.27 9.16
CA ALA A 266 -4.96 16.64 9.13
C ALA A 266 -3.84 16.87 10.17
N HIS A 267 -3.80 16.08 11.25
CA HIS A 267 -2.95 16.36 12.41
C HIS A 267 -1.84 15.32 12.64
N ARG A 268 -1.86 14.18 11.95
CA ARG A 268 -0.92 13.08 12.25
C ARG A 268 0.45 13.24 11.61
N SER A 269 0.58 13.72 10.37
CA SER A 269 1.89 13.71 9.69
C SER A 269 1.99 14.66 8.49
N GLU A 270 3.15 15.30 8.41
CA GLU A 270 3.70 15.92 7.20
C GLU A 270 4.26 14.84 6.25
N PRO A 271 4.22 15.05 4.92
CA PRO A 271 4.85 14.15 3.97
C PRO A 271 6.35 14.03 4.27
N PHE A 272 6.96 12.86 4.04
CA PHE A 272 8.41 12.69 4.22
C PHE A 272 9.21 13.23 3.02
N ALA A 273 8.56 13.41 1.87
CA ALA A 273 9.15 13.96 0.66
C ALA A 273 8.07 14.62 -0.21
N SER A 274 8.51 15.44 -1.17
CA SER A 274 7.64 16.06 -2.17
C SER A 274 8.10 15.72 -3.59
N ILE A 275 7.17 15.68 -4.54
CA ILE A 275 7.46 15.52 -5.97
C ILE A 275 8.36 16.63 -6.53
N HIS A 276 8.37 17.80 -5.89
CA HIS A 276 9.13 18.95 -6.38
C HIS A 276 10.64 18.71 -6.31
N ASP A 277 11.07 17.99 -5.27
CA ASP A 277 12.47 17.68 -4.96
C ASP A 277 12.78 16.19 -5.19
N PHE A 278 12.00 15.54 -6.06
CA PHE A 278 12.22 14.15 -6.40
C PHE A 278 13.49 14.01 -7.25
N ASP A 279 14.48 13.36 -6.67
CA ASP A 279 15.56 12.69 -7.39
C ASP A 279 15.59 11.24 -6.90
N PRO A 280 15.61 10.23 -7.78
CA PRO A 280 15.38 8.86 -7.38
C PRO A 280 16.48 8.29 -6.46
N VAL A 281 17.67 8.88 -6.46
CA VAL A 281 18.79 8.51 -5.57
C VAL A 281 18.62 9.20 -4.22
N GLU A 282 18.33 10.50 -4.22
CA GLU A 282 18.15 11.29 -2.99
C GLU A 282 16.79 11.01 -2.31
N PHE A 283 15.87 10.34 -2.98
CA PHE A 283 14.59 9.90 -2.44
C PHE A 283 14.71 8.72 -1.47
N LEU A 284 15.67 7.81 -1.71
CA LEU A 284 15.86 6.60 -0.89
C LEU A 284 16.08 6.87 0.61
N PRO A 285 17.00 7.77 1.01
CA PRO A 285 17.17 8.09 2.43
C PRO A 285 15.88 8.69 3.04
N LYS A 286 15.16 9.55 2.31
CA LYS A 286 13.90 10.16 2.77
C LYS A 286 12.82 9.11 3.05
N VAL A 287 12.72 8.06 2.23
CA VAL A 287 11.80 6.94 2.47
C VAL A 287 12.13 6.24 3.79
N LEU A 288 13.41 5.91 4.01
CA LEU A 288 13.86 5.22 5.23
C LEU A 288 13.67 6.09 6.48
N GLU A 289 13.92 7.38 6.39
CA GLU A 289 13.67 8.35 7.46
C GLU A 289 12.18 8.49 7.77
N GLY A 290 11.33 8.52 6.74
CA GLY A 290 9.88 8.50 6.89
C GLY A 290 9.42 7.30 7.72
N LYS A 291 9.95 6.11 7.43
CA LYS A 291 9.69 4.88 8.21
C LYS A 291 10.17 4.98 9.65
N ILE A 292 11.41 5.40 9.87
CA ILE A 292 11.97 5.54 11.22
C ILE A 292 11.12 6.51 12.06
N ARG A 293 10.63 7.59 11.45
CA ARG A 293 9.74 8.56 12.10
C ARG A 293 8.41 7.94 12.52
N ASP A 294 7.77 7.18 11.64
CA ASP A 294 6.51 6.49 11.93
C ASP A 294 6.70 5.38 12.98
N TYR A 295 7.74 4.55 12.87
CA TYR A 295 8.06 3.53 13.87
C TYR A 295 8.42 4.14 15.23
N SER A 296 9.09 5.30 15.26
CA SER A 296 9.34 6.03 16.50
C SER A 296 8.05 6.48 17.16
N ARG A 297 7.01 6.83 16.37
CA ARG A 297 5.67 7.11 16.89
C ARG A 297 5.04 5.84 17.44
N TYR A 298 5.14 4.71 16.74
CA TYR A 298 4.58 3.43 17.20
C TYR A 298 5.18 2.96 18.52
N VAL A 299 6.51 3.02 18.68
CA VAL A 299 7.21 2.66 19.93
C VAL A 299 6.72 3.49 21.13
N ARG A 300 6.26 4.73 20.91
CA ARG A 300 5.68 5.57 21.97
C ARG A 300 4.21 5.25 22.29
N GLN A 301 3.50 4.58 21.37
CA GLN A 301 2.05 4.34 21.45
C GLN A 301 1.72 2.91 21.88
N ILE A 302 2.48 1.93 21.39
CA ILE A 302 2.27 0.51 21.69
C ILE A 302 2.49 0.26 23.19
N LYS A 303 1.49 -0.32 23.86
CA LYS A 303 1.56 -0.65 25.29
C LYS A 303 2.19 -2.02 25.50
N ASN A 304 1.96 -2.97 24.60
CA ASN A 304 2.54 -4.32 24.70
C ASN A 304 4.00 -4.36 24.21
N GLN A 305 4.92 -3.98 25.10
CA GLN A 305 6.36 -3.92 24.79
C GLN A 305 7.04 -5.30 24.68
N THR A 306 6.37 -6.39 25.06
CA THR A 306 6.94 -7.74 24.91
C THR A 306 6.70 -8.32 23.50
N ASN A 307 5.82 -7.69 22.72
CA ASN A 307 5.48 -8.14 21.38
C ASN A 307 6.68 -8.05 20.40
N PRO A 308 6.89 -9.04 19.52
CA PRO A 308 7.97 -9.00 18.53
C PRO A 308 7.97 -7.76 17.63
N TYR A 309 6.80 -7.22 17.29
CA TYR A 309 6.67 -5.99 16.49
C TYR A 309 7.17 -4.76 17.23
N PHE A 310 6.85 -4.62 18.52
CA PHE A 310 7.40 -3.54 19.33
C PHE A 310 8.94 -3.59 19.31
N ARG A 311 9.52 -4.78 19.56
CA ARG A 311 10.98 -4.98 19.54
C ARG A 311 11.58 -4.67 18.18
N TYR A 312 10.87 -4.99 17.11
CA TYR A 312 11.28 -4.67 15.75
C TYR A 312 11.28 -3.17 15.49
N PHE A 313 10.19 -2.46 15.78
CA PHE A 313 10.12 -1.01 15.61
C PHE A 313 11.16 -0.31 16.49
N GLU A 314 11.35 -0.77 17.73
CA GLU A 314 12.40 -0.29 18.63
C GLU A 314 13.80 -0.54 18.06
N TYR A 315 14.04 -1.72 17.49
CA TYR A 315 15.30 -2.02 16.82
C TYR A 315 15.56 -1.06 15.67
N VAL A 316 14.59 -0.89 14.75
CA VAL A 316 14.76 -0.02 13.58
C VAL A 316 15.07 1.42 14.03
N THR A 317 14.34 1.93 15.02
CA THR A 317 14.49 3.31 15.50
C THR A 317 15.79 3.56 16.26
N LYS A 318 16.34 2.55 16.94
CA LYS A 318 17.56 2.72 17.76
C LYS A 318 18.84 2.28 17.06
N LYS A 319 18.77 1.33 16.13
CA LYS A 319 19.94 0.64 15.56
C LYS A 319 20.22 0.98 14.11
N ILE A 320 19.23 1.46 13.36
CA ILE A 320 19.41 1.84 11.95
C ILE A 320 19.80 3.31 11.86
N ARG A 321 20.88 3.59 11.12
CA ARG A 321 21.31 4.94 10.75
C ARG A 321 21.26 5.08 9.23
N ILE A 322 20.70 6.19 8.77
CA ILE A 322 20.58 6.51 7.36
C ILE A 322 21.70 7.48 6.98
N ASN A 323 22.41 7.18 5.91
CA ASN A 323 23.45 8.05 5.36
C ASN A 323 22.90 8.80 4.14
N GLU A 324 22.64 10.09 4.26
CA GLU A 324 22.22 10.93 3.12
C GLU A 324 23.30 11.00 2.03
N ASN A 325 24.58 11.07 2.44
CA ASN A 325 25.73 11.14 1.53
C ASN A 325 26.25 9.75 1.09
N TYR A 326 25.36 8.75 1.04
CA TYR A 326 25.74 7.40 0.63
C TYR A 326 26.23 7.35 -0.82
N ASN A 327 27.03 6.34 -1.12
CA ASN A 327 27.45 6.01 -2.48
C ASN A 327 27.26 4.53 -2.81
N TYR A 328 26.74 3.73 -1.86
CA TYR A 328 26.49 2.31 -2.02
C TYR A 328 25.12 1.88 -1.47
N ILE A 329 24.40 1.03 -2.21
CA ILE A 329 23.15 0.39 -1.79
C ILE A 329 23.33 -1.14 -1.85
N PRO A 330 23.25 -1.88 -0.73
CA PRO A 330 23.37 -3.33 -0.78
C PRO A 330 22.14 -3.99 -1.46
N PHE A 331 22.36 -5.09 -2.20
CA PHE A 331 21.25 -5.84 -2.83
C PHE A 331 20.24 -6.41 -1.85
N THR A 332 20.64 -6.57 -0.59
CA THR A 332 19.73 -6.99 0.46
C THR A 332 18.66 -5.95 0.71
N LEU A 333 18.94 -4.66 0.51
CA LEU A 333 18.06 -3.54 0.85
C LEU A 333 17.11 -3.15 -0.29
N LEU A 334 17.58 -3.19 -1.54
CA LEU A 334 16.81 -2.82 -2.72
C LEU A 334 16.68 -4.01 -3.66
N ASN A 335 15.44 -4.44 -3.92
CA ASN A 335 15.15 -5.59 -4.76
C ASN A 335 15.65 -5.38 -6.20
N THR A 336 16.58 -6.22 -6.64
CA THR A 336 17.22 -6.15 -7.97
C THR A 336 16.25 -6.38 -9.12
N ASN A 337 15.10 -7.00 -8.87
CA ASN A 337 14.07 -7.22 -9.89
C ASN A 337 13.11 -6.03 -10.05
N SER A 338 13.09 -5.10 -9.09
CA SER A 338 12.17 -3.95 -9.11
C SER A 338 12.41 -3.02 -10.30
N ARG A 339 11.35 -2.39 -10.80
CA ARG A 339 11.49 -1.32 -11.79
C ARG A 339 12.33 -0.17 -11.28
N TYR A 340 12.23 0.17 -9.99
CA TYR A 340 13.00 1.24 -9.37
C TYR A 340 14.50 1.01 -9.50
N TYR A 341 14.97 -0.20 -9.14
CA TYR A 341 16.36 -0.62 -9.30
C TYR A 341 16.84 -0.51 -10.75
N LYS A 342 16.06 -1.05 -11.70
CA LYS A 342 16.37 -1.01 -13.13
C LYS A 342 16.43 0.42 -13.66
N ARG A 343 15.57 1.32 -13.17
CA ARG A 343 15.58 2.75 -13.53
C ARG A 343 16.85 3.45 -13.05
N LEU A 344 17.31 3.19 -11.84
CA LEU A 344 18.57 3.78 -11.32
C LEU A 344 19.79 3.43 -12.21
N ILE A 345 19.84 2.19 -12.70
CA ILE A 345 20.90 1.72 -13.61
C ILE A 345 20.76 2.37 -14.98
N THR A 346 19.57 2.26 -15.59
CA THR A 346 19.34 2.74 -16.96
C THR A 346 19.42 4.26 -17.10
N SER A 347 19.18 5.01 -16.03
CA SER A 347 19.42 6.46 -15.99
C SER A 347 20.90 6.84 -15.85
N GLY A 348 21.80 5.87 -15.67
CA GLY A 348 23.24 6.12 -15.46
C GLY A 348 23.55 6.79 -14.12
N ARG A 349 22.64 6.69 -13.13
CA ARG A 349 22.84 7.25 -11.79
C ARG A 349 23.63 6.30 -10.88
N MET A 350 23.42 5.01 -11.09
CA MET A 350 24.06 3.92 -10.34
C MET A 350 24.58 2.84 -11.29
N ILE A 351 25.58 2.09 -10.88
CA ILE A 351 26.09 0.89 -11.56
C ILE A 351 26.03 -0.32 -10.64
N GLU A 352 25.86 -1.49 -11.23
CA GLU A 352 25.96 -2.75 -10.49
C GLU A 352 27.40 -3.03 -10.05
N SER A 353 27.52 -3.50 -8.82
CA SER A 353 28.71 -4.11 -8.26
C SER A 353 28.39 -5.55 -7.85
N GLY A 354 29.37 -6.35 -7.45
CA GLY A 354 29.12 -7.73 -7.05
C GLY A 354 28.22 -7.92 -5.81
N LYS A 355 27.89 -6.86 -5.05
CA LYS A 355 27.11 -6.95 -3.79
C LYS A 355 26.02 -5.89 -3.64
N GLY A 356 25.90 -4.96 -4.57
CA GLY A 356 25.04 -3.78 -4.45
C GLY A 356 25.14 -2.83 -5.65
N LEU A 357 24.53 -1.66 -5.53
CA LEU A 357 24.68 -0.54 -6.47
C LEU A 357 25.72 0.47 -5.96
N LEU A 358 26.54 1.03 -6.85
CA LEU A 358 27.46 2.14 -6.60
C LEU A 358 27.07 3.38 -7.41
N LYS A 359 27.25 4.58 -6.86
CA LYS A 359 27.08 5.84 -7.63
C LYS A 359 28.09 5.88 -8.80
N THR A 360 27.65 6.30 -9.98
CA THR A 360 28.49 6.32 -11.21
C THR A 360 29.71 7.22 -11.12
N ASN A 361 29.65 8.29 -10.33
CA ASN A 361 30.68 9.33 -10.27
C ASN A 361 31.69 9.12 -9.12
N MET A 362 31.81 7.89 -8.60
CA MET A 362 32.79 7.59 -7.56
C MET A 362 34.21 7.51 -8.13
N ASN A 363 35.15 8.14 -7.44
CA ASN A 363 36.57 7.89 -7.68
C ASN A 363 36.95 6.54 -7.06
N PRO A 364 37.93 5.81 -7.63
CA PRO A 364 38.40 4.54 -7.09
C PRO A 364 38.93 4.62 -5.65
N THR A 365 39.31 5.82 -5.19
CA THR A 365 39.81 6.08 -3.84
C THR A 365 38.72 6.48 -2.85
N ASP A 366 37.49 6.70 -3.30
CA ASP A 366 36.40 7.11 -2.43
C ASP A 366 36.05 5.97 -1.46
N SER A 367 35.86 6.31 -0.19
CA SER A 367 35.38 5.34 0.79
C SER A 367 33.95 4.91 0.44
N ILE A 368 33.65 3.63 0.64
CA ILE A 368 32.29 3.11 0.47
C ILE A 368 31.46 3.55 1.67
N ILE A 369 30.39 4.29 1.40
CA ILE A 369 29.41 4.75 2.37
C ILE A 369 28.08 4.10 2.01
N SER A 370 27.66 3.12 2.83
CA SER A 370 26.39 2.40 2.68
C SER A 370 25.21 3.31 3.02
N LEU A 371 24.11 3.21 2.27
CA LEU A 371 22.85 3.92 2.55
C LEU A 371 22.36 3.67 3.99
N VAL A 372 22.53 2.44 4.47
CA VAL A 372 22.20 2.03 5.84
C VAL A 372 23.45 1.58 6.58
N GLU A 373 23.61 2.09 7.80
CA GLU A 373 24.56 1.60 8.80
C GLU A 373 23.78 1.02 9.99
N ILE A 374 24.23 -0.12 10.52
CA ILE A 374 23.61 -0.78 11.66
C ILE A 374 24.59 -0.67 12.84
N SER A 375 24.20 0.09 13.87
CA SER A 375 25.01 0.24 15.07
C SER A 375 25.07 -1.09 15.85
N SER A 376 26.26 -1.41 16.37
CA SER A 376 26.50 -2.56 17.24
C SER A 376 25.63 -2.57 18.49
#